data_AF-A0A411YX55-F1
#
_entry.id   AF-A0A411YX55-F1
#
_cell.length_a   1.000
_cell.length_b   1.000
_cell.length_c   1.000
_cell.angle_alpha   90.00
_cell.angle_beta   90.00
_cell.angle_gamma   90.00
#
_symmetry.space_group_name_H-M   'P 1'
#
loop_
_entity.id
_entity.type
_entity.pdbx_description
1 polymer ?
#
loop_
_entity_poly.entity_id
_entity_poly.type
_entity_poly.pdbx_seq_one_letter_code
_entity_poly.pdbx_strand_id
1 'polypeptide(L)'
;MDLDFAIVIPPDEPLADLIVEQLAAARPEREMVVQSNLAEAASTQGERPLLLVLADPVEALARCLQGAESAGAALAAWKSGIAPLLTAARRLRRRIWLVDARAVASGDAATLALIAPGSGARANAEVPALPDAIYLVLAEALLARDAEAGRFAGEIAALRRGTGAALVDLPLCESALARYAGLAQETALLRDHIALHASTTLRETADANAQAEAAELTRLSAELAKIEEIVADRNLQKAKAEALQRRLDDIQIKAAQREFVLGGVLLADQAADRTEQERIRADGLEHELHRVYASRSWRITRPLRAVRSGRRG
;
A
#
# COMPACT_ATOMS: atom_id res chain seq x y z
N MET A 1 25.21 -61.12 -30.58
CA MET A 1 25.00 -60.32 -31.81
C MET A 1 25.37 -58.90 -31.48
N ASP A 2 26.41 -58.40 -32.14
CA ASP A 2 27.11 -57.19 -31.73
C ASP A 2 26.58 -55.98 -32.50
N LEU A 3 25.32 -55.61 -32.21
CA LEU A 3 24.58 -54.62 -32.97
C LEU A 3 25.14 -53.20 -32.76
N ASP A 4 25.55 -52.58 -33.87
CA ASP A 4 25.96 -51.18 -33.93
C ASP A 4 24.72 -50.29 -34.05
N PHE A 5 24.45 -49.48 -33.02
CA PHE A 5 23.25 -48.64 -32.94
C PHE A 5 23.66 -47.17 -32.95
N ALA A 6 22.89 -46.34 -33.66
CA ALA A 6 22.94 -44.90 -33.42
C ALA A 6 21.96 -44.54 -32.30
N ILE A 7 22.39 -43.66 -31.38
CA ILE A 7 21.67 -43.34 -30.16
C ILE A 7 20.87 -42.06 -30.40
N VAL A 8 19.59 -42.09 -30.07
CA VAL A 8 18.68 -40.95 -30.17
C VAL A 8 18.16 -40.61 -28.79
N ILE A 9 18.51 -39.42 -28.30
CA ILE A 9 18.07 -38.87 -27.02
C ILE A 9 17.36 -37.55 -27.32
N PRO A 10 16.08 -37.37 -26.96
CA PRO A 10 15.39 -36.10 -27.14
C PRO A 10 16.16 -34.94 -26.49
N PRO A 11 16.15 -33.74 -27.09
CA PRO A 11 16.95 -32.60 -26.59
C PRO A 11 16.56 -32.15 -25.18
N ASP A 12 15.33 -32.39 -24.76
CA ASP A 12 14.80 -32.00 -23.46
C ASP A 12 14.91 -33.10 -22.40
N GLU A 13 15.67 -34.17 -22.64
CA GLU A 13 15.86 -35.25 -21.67
C GLU A 13 16.88 -34.84 -20.58
N PRO A 14 16.46 -34.60 -19.32
CA PRO A 14 17.37 -34.19 -18.24
C PRO A 14 18.42 -35.25 -17.89
N LEU A 15 18.23 -36.50 -18.29
CA LEU A 15 19.15 -37.60 -18.04
C LEU A 15 20.16 -37.82 -19.17
N ALA A 16 20.20 -36.95 -20.18
CA ALA A 16 21.00 -37.17 -21.40
C ALA A 16 22.48 -37.47 -21.10
N ASP A 17 23.14 -36.68 -20.26
CA ASP A 17 24.56 -36.86 -19.93
C ASP A 17 24.82 -38.20 -19.24
N LEU A 18 23.99 -38.57 -18.26
CA LEU A 18 24.07 -39.84 -17.55
C LEU A 18 23.80 -41.04 -18.47
N ILE A 19 22.83 -40.91 -19.38
CA ILE A 19 22.54 -41.93 -20.39
C ILE A 19 23.77 -42.13 -21.29
N VAL A 20 24.38 -41.05 -21.77
CA VAL A 20 25.57 -41.13 -22.63
C VAL A 20 26.74 -41.75 -21.87
N GLU A 21 26.97 -41.36 -20.61
CA GLU A 21 28.02 -41.93 -19.77
C GLU A 21 27.83 -43.44 -19.56
N GLN A 22 26.61 -43.86 -19.20
CA GLN A 22 26.30 -45.27 -18.96
C GLN A 22 26.43 -46.12 -20.23
N LEU A 23 25.97 -45.60 -21.37
CA LEU A 23 26.12 -46.29 -22.66
C LEU A 23 27.58 -46.36 -23.10
N ALA A 24 28.37 -45.32 -22.88
CA ALA A 24 29.81 -45.31 -23.19
C ALA A 24 30.58 -46.30 -22.30
N ALA A 25 30.25 -46.35 -21.01
CA ALA A 25 30.83 -47.32 -20.08
C ALA A 25 30.45 -48.76 -20.43
N ALA A 26 29.23 -48.99 -20.92
CA ALA A 26 28.78 -50.31 -21.36
C ALA A 26 29.44 -50.76 -22.67
N ARG A 27 29.98 -49.83 -23.48
CA ARG A 27 30.57 -50.09 -24.80
C ARG A 27 31.86 -49.27 -25.04
N PRO A 28 32.94 -49.51 -24.28
CA PRO A 28 34.15 -48.67 -24.35
C PRO A 28 34.90 -48.73 -25.68
N GLU A 29 34.71 -49.79 -26.47
CA GLU A 29 35.43 -50.00 -27.74
C GLU A 29 34.74 -49.38 -28.97
N ARG A 30 33.57 -48.75 -28.80
CA ARG A 30 32.76 -48.26 -29.92
C ARG A 30 32.52 -46.75 -29.85
N GLU A 31 32.66 -46.10 -30.99
CA GLU A 31 32.29 -44.69 -31.14
C GLU A 31 30.76 -44.55 -31.10
N MET A 32 30.27 -43.75 -30.16
CA MET A 32 28.85 -43.50 -30.00
C MET A 32 28.45 -42.21 -30.70
N VAL A 33 27.57 -42.32 -31.70
CA VAL A 33 26.94 -41.16 -32.33
C VAL A 33 25.60 -40.91 -31.65
N VAL A 34 25.53 -39.80 -30.92
CA VAL A 34 24.31 -39.32 -30.25
C VAL A 34 23.65 -38.26 -31.11
N GLN A 35 22.35 -38.43 -31.36
CA GLN A 35 21.53 -37.53 -32.17
C GLN A 35 20.33 -37.06 -31.35
N SER A 36 19.91 -35.81 -31.52
CA SER A 36 18.74 -35.26 -30.83
C SER A 36 17.42 -35.50 -31.59
N ASN A 37 17.50 -35.82 -32.88
CA ASN A 37 16.35 -35.99 -33.75
C ASN A 37 16.34 -37.37 -34.43
N LEU A 38 15.23 -38.10 -34.27
CA LEU A 38 15.07 -39.44 -34.82
C LEU A 38 15.08 -39.47 -36.36
N ALA A 39 14.51 -38.46 -37.02
CA ALA A 39 14.48 -38.40 -38.48
C ALA A 39 15.87 -38.14 -39.07
N GLU A 40 16.64 -37.26 -38.42
CA GLU A 40 18.03 -36.97 -38.80
C GLU A 40 18.94 -38.19 -38.58
N ALA A 41 18.79 -38.86 -37.43
CA ALA A 41 19.51 -40.10 -37.15
C ALA A 41 19.22 -41.16 -38.22
N ALA A 42 17.95 -41.28 -38.65
CA ALA A 42 17.56 -42.23 -39.69
C ALA A 42 18.15 -41.90 -41.06
N SER A 43 18.27 -40.62 -41.44
CA SER A 43 18.89 -40.22 -42.72
C SER A 43 20.40 -40.42 -42.72
N THR A 44 21.07 -40.11 -41.61
CA THR A 44 22.54 -40.14 -41.54
C THR A 44 23.08 -41.58 -41.42
N GLN A 45 22.33 -42.48 -40.78
CA GLN A 45 22.80 -43.82 -40.42
C GLN A 45 22.32 -44.93 -41.37
N GLY A 46 21.69 -44.57 -42.50
CA GLY A 46 21.29 -45.51 -43.54
C GLY A 46 20.27 -46.53 -43.04
N GLU A 47 20.60 -47.82 -43.07
CA GLU A 47 19.75 -48.94 -42.58
C GLU A 47 20.11 -49.43 -41.17
N ARG A 48 21.06 -48.77 -40.48
CA ARG A 48 21.49 -49.19 -39.14
C ARG A 48 20.34 -49.13 -38.13
N PRO A 49 20.32 -50.01 -37.12
CA PRO A 49 19.33 -49.95 -36.06
C PRO A 49 19.55 -48.70 -35.20
N LEU A 50 18.48 -48.17 -34.64
CA LEU A 50 18.44 -46.94 -33.86
C LEU A 50 18.01 -47.26 -32.42
N LEU A 51 18.77 -46.81 -31.44
CA LEU A 51 18.41 -46.90 -30.02
C LEU A 51 17.78 -45.58 -29.61
N LEU A 52 16.46 -45.59 -29.41
CA LEU A 52 15.69 -44.45 -28.95
C LEU A 52 15.52 -44.54 -27.43
N VAL A 53 16.06 -43.56 -26.71
CA VAL A 53 15.99 -43.51 -25.25
C VAL A 53 14.93 -42.48 -24.85
N LEU A 54 13.85 -42.92 -24.20
CA LEU A 54 12.77 -42.04 -23.75
C LEU A 54 12.45 -42.27 -22.29
N ALA A 55 12.14 -41.20 -21.56
CA ALA A 55 11.52 -41.30 -20.25
C ALA A 55 10.16 -42.01 -20.30
N ASP A 56 9.74 -42.53 -19.16
CA ASP A 56 8.40 -43.07 -19.01
C ASP A 56 7.33 -42.00 -19.29
N PRO A 57 6.22 -42.33 -20.00
CA PRO A 57 5.16 -41.35 -20.26
C PRO A 57 4.66 -40.64 -19.00
N VAL A 58 4.55 -41.37 -17.88
CA VAL A 58 4.12 -40.79 -16.59
C VAL A 58 5.17 -39.81 -16.08
N GLU A 59 6.44 -40.20 -16.09
CA GLU A 59 7.54 -39.32 -15.66
C GLU A 59 7.67 -38.07 -16.54
N ALA A 60 7.65 -38.25 -17.87
CA ALA A 60 7.77 -37.17 -18.83
C ALA A 60 6.63 -36.15 -18.65
N LEU A 61 5.38 -36.62 -18.50
CA LEU A 61 4.25 -35.73 -18.26
C LEU A 61 4.31 -35.09 -16.87
N ALA A 62 4.77 -35.81 -15.84
CA ALA A 62 4.95 -35.25 -14.50
C ALA A 62 5.98 -34.11 -14.46
N ARG A 63 7.06 -34.21 -15.24
CA ARG A 63 8.02 -33.11 -15.44
C ARG A 63 7.37 -31.92 -16.13
N CYS A 64 6.55 -32.14 -17.16
CA CYS A 64 5.78 -31.06 -17.79
C CYS A 64 4.81 -30.39 -16.80
N LEU A 65 4.18 -31.15 -15.89
CA LEU A 65 3.28 -30.62 -14.87
C LEU A 65 4.01 -29.74 -13.84
N GLN A 66 5.27 -30.03 -13.49
CA GLN A 66 6.05 -29.23 -12.55
C GLN A 66 6.32 -27.80 -13.05
N GLY A 67 6.40 -27.60 -14.37
CA GLY A 67 6.67 -26.29 -14.99
C GLY A 67 5.45 -25.60 -15.60
N ALA A 68 4.29 -26.26 -15.64
CA ALA A 68 3.12 -25.75 -16.34
C ALA A 68 2.16 -24.98 -15.42
N GLU A 69 1.50 -23.97 -15.98
CA GLU A 69 0.43 -23.22 -15.31
C GLU A 69 -0.83 -24.05 -15.09
N SER A 70 -1.05 -25.07 -15.93
CA SER A 70 -2.23 -25.95 -15.84
C SER A 70 -1.95 -27.35 -16.38
N ALA A 71 -2.76 -28.32 -15.92
CA ALA A 71 -2.72 -29.69 -16.41
C ALA A 71 -2.99 -29.80 -17.93
N GLY A 72 -3.90 -28.97 -18.45
CA GLY A 72 -4.21 -28.94 -19.89
C GLY A 72 -3.03 -28.46 -20.73
N ALA A 73 -2.32 -27.42 -20.27
CA ALA A 73 -1.11 -26.92 -20.94
C ALA A 73 0.02 -27.96 -20.91
N ALA A 74 0.27 -28.61 -19.77
CA ALA A 74 1.26 -29.68 -19.65
C ALA A 74 0.97 -30.84 -20.61
N LEU A 75 -0.27 -31.29 -20.66
CA LEU A 75 -0.70 -32.38 -21.53
C LEU A 75 -0.56 -32.01 -23.02
N ALA A 76 -0.96 -30.79 -23.40
CA ALA A 76 -0.81 -30.31 -24.77
C ALA A 76 0.66 -30.21 -25.18
N ALA A 77 1.52 -29.70 -24.30
CA ALA A 77 2.96 -29.61 -24.54
C ALA A 77 3.59 -31.01 -24.72
N TRP A 78 3.28 -31.94 -23.81
CA TRP A 78 3.76 -33.32 -23.90
C TRP A 78 3.29 -34.01 -25.20
N LYS A 79 2.00 -33.88 -25.55
CA LYS A 79 1.45 -34.43 -26.81
C LYS A 79 2.14 -33.84 -28.04
N SER A 80 2.37 -32.53 -28.05
CA SER A 80 3.05 -31.83 -29.14
C SER A 80 4.50 -32.32 -29.33
N GLY A 81 5.22 -32.55 -28.23
CA GLY A 81 6.58 -33.10 -28.26
C GLY A 81 6.64 -34.56 -28.72
N ILE A 82 5.73 -35.41 -28.23
CA ILE A 82 5.81 -36.86 -28.47
C ILE A 82 5.21 -37.32 -29.81
N ALA A 83 4.19 -36.62 -30.33
CA ALA A 83 3.52 -36.97 -31.58
C ALA A 83 4.45 -37.08 -32.81
N PRO A 84 5.35 -36.11 -33.10
CA PRO A 84 6.27 -36.23 -34.23
C PRO A 84 7.26 -37.38 -34.05
N LEU A 85 7.70 -37.61 -32.80
CA LEU A 85 8.62 -38.68 -32.46
C LEU A 85 7.99 -40.07 -32.68
N LEU A 86 6.75 -40.29 -32.23
CA LEU A 86 6.01 -41.53 -32.50
C LEU A 86 5.70 -41.71 -33.99
N THR A 87 5.39 -40.63 -34.70
CA THR A 87 5.17 -40.68 -36.16
C THR A 87 6.42 -41.17 -36.88
N ALA A 88 7.60 -40.66 -36.52
CA ALA A 88 8.88 -41.14 -37.03
C ALA A 88 9.14 -42.60 -36.59
N ALA A 89 8.83 -42.93 -35.33
CA ALA A 89 9.04 -44.28 -34.80
C ALA A 89 8.24 -45.35 -35.54
N ARG A 90 6.98 -45.05 -35.91
CA ARG A 90 6.14 -45.96 -36.71
C ARG A 90 6.75 -46.29 -38.07
N ARG A 91 7.32 -45.29 -38.76
CA ARG A 91 7.97 -45.47 -40.06
C ARG A 91 9.22 -46.34 -39.97
N LEU A 92 9.89 -46.29 -38.82
CA LEU A 92 11.16 -46.94 -38.55
C LEU A 92 11.02 -48.15 -37.60
N ARG A 93 9.80 -48.69 -37.43
CA ARG A 93 9.48 -49.71 -36.40
C ARG A 93 10.38 -50.94 -36.42
N ARG A 94 10.89 -51.35 -37.58
CA ARG A 94 11.79 -52.51 -37.73
C ARG A 94 13.22 -52.23 -37.31
N ARG A 95 13.60 -50.95 -37.22
CA ARG A 95 14.95 -50.48 -36.96
C ARG A 95 15.11 -49.89 -35.56
N ILE A 96 14.02 -49.46 -34.93
CA ILE A 96 14.06 -48.82 -33.62
C ILE A 96 14.00 -49.82 -32.47
N TRP A 97 14.84 -49.55 -31.48
CA TRP A 97 14.83 -50.16 -30.17
C TRP A 97 14.53 -49.04 -29.17
N LEU A 98 13.39 -49.10 -28.50
CA LEU A 98 13.03 -48.12 -27.49
C LEU A 98 13.42 -48.67 -26.12
N VAL A 99 14.15 -47.89 -25.33
CA VAL A 99 14.52 -48.22 -23.95
C VAL A 99 14.16 -47.07 -23.01
N ASP A 100 13.97 -47.41 -21.73
CA ASP A 100 13.64 -46.44 -20.71
C ASP A 100 14.86 -45.60 -20.29
N ALA A 101 14.72 -44.27 -20.34
CA ALA A 101 15.80 -43.33 -20.03
C ALA A 101 16.35 -43.50 -18.61
N ARG A 102 15.47 -43.72 -17.63
CA ARG A 102 15.85 -43.84 -16.23
C ARG A 102 16.46 -45.20 -15.94
N ALA A 103 15.98 -46.27 -16.58
CA ALA A 103 16.61 -47.59 -16.50
C ALA A 103 18.05 -47.56 -17.04
N VAL A 104 18.29 -46.88 -18.17
CA VAL A 104 19.65 -46.71 -18.70
C VAL A 104 20.51 -45.85 -17.76
N ALA A 105 19.99 -44.71 -17.31
CA ALA A 105 20.73 -43.78 -16.43
C ALA A 105 21.10 -44.41 -15.07
N SER A 106 20.22 -45.24 -14.51
CA SER A 106 20.47 -45.98 -13.26
C SER A 106 21.38 -47.19 -13.41
N GLY A 107 21.75 -47.53 -14.65
CA GLY A 107 22.53 -48.73 -14.94
C GLY A 107 21.75 -50.01 -14.67
N ASP A 108 20.44 -50.03 -14.91
CA ASP A 108 19.64 -51.26 -14.78
C ASP A 108 20.25 -52.40 -15.60
N ALA A 109 20.65 -53.47 -14.91
CA ALA A 109 21.42 -54.56 -15.52
C ALA A 109 20.64 -55.26 -16.64
N ALA A 110 19.31 -55.39 -16.52
CA ALA A 110 18.48 -56.00 -17.55
C ALA A 110 18.45 -55.13 -18.82
N THR A 111 18.26 -53.82 -18.66
CA THR A 111 18.25 -52.86 -19.77
C THR A 111 19.62 -52.74 -20.43
N LEU A 112 20.71 -52.67 -19.65
CA LEU A 112 22.07 -52.63 -20.17
C LEU A 112 22.45 -53.94 -20.87
N ALA A 113 22.02 -55.10 -20.38
CA ALA A 113 22.27 -56.39 -21.03
C ALA A 113 21.59 -56.51 -22.40
N LEU A 114 20.45 -55.84 -22.62
CA LEU A 114 19.80 -55.75 -23.94
C LEU A 114 20.62 -54.93 -24.93
N ILE A 115 21.34 -53.92 -24.44
CA ILE A 115 22.13 -53.01 -25.25
C ILE A 115 23.52 -53.59 -25.48
N ALA A 116 24.23 -53.99 -24.43
CA ALA A 116 25.59 -54.52 -24.47
C ALA A 116 25.67 -55.81 -23.62
N PRO A 117 25.41 -56.98 -24.23
CA PRO A 117 25.49 -58.27 -23.53
C PRO A 117 26.88 -58.47 -22.94
N GLY A 118 26.97 -58.74 -21.64
CA GLY A 118 28.24 -58.92 -20.93
C GLY A 118 28.88 -57.64 -20.39
N SER A 119 28.28 -56.47 -20.62
CA SER A 119 28.68 -55.25 -19.91
C SER A 119 28.26 -55.32 -18.44
N GLY A 120 29.19 -55.01 -17.54
CA GLY A 120 28.87 -54.83 -16.13
C GLY A 120 28.21 -53.47 -15.92
N ALA A 121 27.06 -53.45 -15.27
CA ALA A 121 26.42 -52.20 -14.86
C ALA A 121 27.34 -51.40 -13.93
N ARG A 122 27.54 -50.11 -14.21
CA ARG A 122 28.14 -49.18 -13.24
C ARG A 122 27.05 -48.60 -12.36
N ALA A 123 26.81 -49.25 -11.23
CA ALA A 123 25.69 -48.94 -10.31
C ALA A 123 25.80 -47.62 -9.53
N ASN A 124 26.64 -46.66 -9.94
CA ASN A 124 27.07 -45.55 -9.06
C ASN A 124 26.78 -44.13 -9.60
N ALA A 125 25.97 -43.98 -10.63
CA ALA A 125 25.51 -42.65 -11.03
C ALA A 125 24.38 -42.19 -10.09
N GLU A 126 24.53 -41.03 -9.47
CA GLU A 126 23.46 -40.38 -8.71
C GLU A 126 22.38 -39.93 -9.71
N VAL A 127 21.34 -40.75 -9.87
CA VAL A 127 20.25 -40.44 -10.80
C VAL A 127 19.38 -39.34 -10.17
N PRO A 128 19.07 -38.26 -10.91
CA PRO A 128 18.15 -37.22 -10.46
C PRO A 128 16.87 -37.79 -9.87
N ALA A 129 16.41 -37.20 -8.78
CA ALA A 129 15.18 -37.61 -8.12
C ALA A 129 13.99 -37.62 -9.09
N LEU A 130 13.05 -38.52 -8.84
CA LEU A 130 11.79 -38.53 -9.59
C LEU A 130 11.02 -37.22 -9.35
N PRO A 131 10.14 -36.83 -10.28
CA PRO A 131 9.16 -35.78 -10.02
C PRO A 131 8.36 -36.04 -8.74
N ASP A 132 7.78 -34.98 -8.18
CA ASP A 132 6.94 -35.09 -6.98
C ASP A 132 5.86 -36.16 -7.15
N ALA A 133 5.63 -36.96 -6.10
CA ALA A 133 4.63 -38.01 -6.08
C ALA A 133 3.23 -37.49 -6.50
N ILE A 134 2.89 -36.25 -6.11
CA ILE A 134 1.62 -35.62 -6.51
C ILE A 134 1.53 -35.46 -8.04
N TYR A 135 2.62 -35.06 -8.70
CA TYR A 135 2.63 -34.89 -10.16
C TYR A 135 2.67 -36.22 -10.90
N LEU A 136 3.32 -37.25 -10.35
CA LEU A 136 3.31 -38.59 -10.92
C LEU A 136 1.90 -39.19 -10.92
N VAL A 137 1.18 -39.12 -9.80
CA VAL A 137 -0.21 -39.58 -9.70
C VAL A 137 -1.13 -38.78 -10.63
N LEU A 138 -0.95 -37.46 -10.70
CA LEU A 138 -1.72 -36.62 -11.62
C LEU A 138 -1.44 -36.94 -13.09
N ALA A 139 -0.16 -37.18 -13.45
CA ALA A 139 0.23 -37.54 -14.81
C ALA A 139 -0.41 -38.87 -15.23
N GLU A 140 -0.37 -39.90 -14.38
CA GLU A 140 -1.01 -41.18 -14.68
C GLU A 140 -2.53 -41.01 -14.88
N ALA A 141 -3.20 -40.26 -14.00
CA ALA A 141 -4.63 -39.98 -14.13
C ALA A 141 -4.96 -39.21 -15.43
N LEU A 142 -4.11 -38.27 -15.87
CA LEU A 142 -4.30 -37.55 -17.13
C LEU A 142 -4.12 -38.46 -18.35
N LEU A 143 -3.10 -39.32 -18.36
CA LEU A 143 -2.88 -40.30 -19.43
C LEU A 143 -4.05 -41.29 -19.54
N ALA A 144 -4.63 -41.71 -18.41
CA ALA A 144 -5.78 -42.60 -18.39
C ALA A 144 -7.07 -41.92 -18.88
N ARG A 145 -7.24 -40.61 -18.66
CA ARG A 145 -8.46 -39.86 -19.01
C ARG A 145 -8.46 -39.29 -20.43
N ASP A 146 -7.31 -38.88 -20.98
CA ASP A 146 -7.20 -38.38 -22.35
C ASP A 146 -6.89 -39.54 -23.32
N ALA A 147 -7.86 -39.87 -24.18
CA ALA A 147 -7.77 -41.03 -25.07
C ALA A 147 -6.61 -40.96 -26.07
N GLU A 148 -6.17 -39.75 -26.46
CA GLU A 148 -5.03 -39.60 -27.35
C GLU A 148 -3.71 -39.83 -26.61
N ALA A 149 -3.57 -39.24 -25.43
CA ALA A 149 -2.41 -39.40 -24.58
C ALA A 149 -2.23 -40.86 -24.13
N GLY A 150 -3.32 -41.52 -23.75
CA GLY A 150 -3.33 -42.95 -23.44
C GLY A 150 -2.89 -43.82 -24.62
N ARG A 151 -3.28 -43.47 -25.85
CA ARG A 151 -2.80 -44.16 -27.07
C ARG A 151 -1.29 -43.97 -27.27
N PHE A 152 -0.76 -42.77 -27.08
CA PHE A 152 0.68 -42.52 -27.19
C PHE A 152 1.46 -43.27 -26.11
N ALA A 153 1.00 -43.27 -24.86
CA ALA A 153 1.63 -44.03 -23.78
C ALA A 153 1.62 -45.55 -24.05
N GLY A 154 0.50 -46.09 -24.52
CA GLY A 154 0.38 -47.50 -24.91
C GLY A 154 1.29 -47.88 -26.08
N GLU A 155 1.47 -46.98 -27.04
CA GLU A 155 2.41 -47.20 -28.16
C GLU A 155 3.87 -47.20 -27.69
N ILE A 156 4.25 -46.28 -26.79
CA ILE A 156 5.59 -46.26 -26.18
C ILE A 156 5.84 -47.57 -25.44
N ALA A 157 4.88 -48.01 -24.61
CA ALA A 157 4.97 -49.26 -23.88
C ALA A 157 5.10 -50.48 -24.82
N ALA A 158 4.37 -50.50 -25.94
CA ALA A 158 4.45 -51.58 -26.92
C ALA A 158 5.76 -51.61 -27.72
N LEU A 159 6.43 -50.46 -27.88
CA LEU A 159 7.73 -50.35 -28.56
C LEU A 159 8.91 -50.58 -27.60
N ARG A 160 8.71 -50.38 -26.29
CA ARG A 160 9.74 -50.49 -25.25
C ARG A 160 10.27 -51.91 -25.15
N ARG A 161 11.59 -52.03 -25.02
CA ARG A 161 12.30 -53.26 -24.66
C ARG A 161 12.87 -53.13 -23.26
N GLY A 162 12.80 -54.23 -22.50
CA GLY A 162 13.23 -54.27 -21.10
C GLY A 162 12.07 -54.04 -20.13
N THR A 163 12.41 -54.01 -18.84
CA THR A 163 11.45 -53.79 -17.77
C THR A 163 11.18 -52.30 -17.61
N GLY A 164 9.97 -51.86 -17.95
CA GLY A 164 9.47 -50.59 -17.46
C GLY A 164 9.12 -50.74 -15.98
N ALA A 165 9.71 -49.92 -15.11
CA ALA A 165 9.27 -49.85 -13.73
C ALA A 165 7.87 -49.23 -13.69
N ALA A 166 6.94 -49.84 -12.95
CA ALA A 166 5.71 -49.16 -12.59
C ALA A 166 6.09 -47.99 -11.68
N LEU A 167 5.95 -46.76 -12.18
CA LEU A 167 6.34 -45.56 -11.43
C LEU A 167 5.35 -45.20 -10.34
N VAL A 168 4.07 -45.53 -10.54
CA VAL A 168 3.01 -45.27 -9.56
C VAL A 168 2.57 -46.59 -8.95
N ASP A 169 2.71 -46.66 -7.63
CA ASP A 169 2.24 -47.77 -6.80
C ASP A 169 1.46 -47.24 -5.60
N LEU A 170 0.87 -48.15 -4.83
CA LEU A 170 0.07 -47.77 -3.65
C LEU A 170 0.89 -46.97 -2.62
N PRO A 171 2.13 -47.36 -2.25
CA PRO A 171 2.98 -46.54 -1.38
C PRO A 171 3.22 -45.12 -1.89
N LEU A 172 3.44 -44.93 -3.20
CA LEU A 172 3.60 -43.60 -3.78
C LEU A 172 2.31 -42.78 -3.67
N CYS A 173 1.15 -43.40 -3.93
CA CYS A 173 -0.16 -42.75 -3.76
C CYS A 173 -0.40 -42.33 -2.30
N GLU A 174 -0.07 -43.19 -1.33
CA GLU A 174 -0.17 -42.88 0.10
C GLU A 174 0.78 -41.74 0.49
N SER A 175 2.00 -41.74 -0.05
CA SER A 175 2.97 -40.65 0.13
C SER A 175 2.47 -39.32 -0.45
N ALA A 176 1.92 -39.34 -1.67
CA ALA A 176 1.32 -38.17 -2.31
C ALA A 176 0.15 -37.62 -1.48
N LEU A 177 -0.72 -38.50 -0.97
CA LEU A 177 -1.85 -38.12 -0.13
C LEU A 177 -1.40 -37.53 1.21
N ALA A 178 -0.44 -38.14 1.87
CA ALA A 178 0.12 -37.64 3.13
C ALA A 178 0.76 -36.26 2.94
N ARG A 179 1.49 -36.07 1.84
CA ARG A 179 2.10 -34.79 1.49
C ARG A 179 1.05 -33.71 1.19
N TYR A 180 0.01 -34.06 0.44
CA TYR A 180 -1.10 -33.15 0.17
C TYR A 180 -1.82 -32.75 1.47
N ALA A 181 -2.07 -33.69 2.37
CA ALA A 181 -2.66 -33.42 3.68
C ALA A 181 -1.76 -32.50 4.53
N GLY A 182 -0.44 -32.73 4.52
CA GLY A 182 0.54 -31.85 5.17
C GLY A 182 0.51 -30.43 4.62
N LEU A 183 0.52 -30.26 3.29
CA LEU A 183 0.40 -28.95 2.65
C LEU A 183 -0.94 -28.26 2.97
N ALA A 184 -2.04 -29.01 3.01
CA ALA A 184 -3.35 -28.47 3.41
C ALA A 184 -3.34 -27.99 4.87
N GLN A 185 -2.66 -28.69 5.77
CA GLN A 185 -2.49 -28.29 7.16
C GLN A 185 -1.59 -27.06 7.30
N GLU A 186 -0.44 -27.03 6.61
CA GLU A 186 0.47 -25.88 6.61
C GLU A 186 -0.22 -24.61 6.08
N THR A 187 -0.95 -24.73 4.98
CA THR A 187 -1.71 -23.61 4.42
C THR A 187 -2.83 -23.13 5.35
N ALA A 188 -3.47 -24.03 6.10
CA ALA A 188 -4.43 -23.64 7.13
C ALA A 188 -3.74 -22.87 8.27
N LEU A 189 -2.61 -23.38 8.79
CA LEU A 189 -1.83 -22.71 9.84
C LEU A 189 -1.32 -21.34 9.40
N LEU A 190 -0.88 -21.20 8.15
CA LEU A 190 -0.46 -19.92 7.59
C LEU A 190 -1.63 -18.93 7.49
N ARG A 191 -2.83 -19.39 7.09
CA ARG A 191 -4.03 -18.54 7.07
C ARG A 191 -4.40 -18.07 8.47
N ASP A 192 -4.35 -18.95 9.46
CA ASP A 192 -4.63 -18.61 10.86
C ASP A 192 -3.61 -17.61 11.41
N HIS A 193 -2.32 -17.82 11.11
CA HIS A 193 -1.26 -16.91 11.51
C HIS A 193 -1.42 -15.51 10.86
N ILE A 194 -1.75 -15.45 9.58
CA ILE A 194 -2.03 -14.19 8.88
C ILE A 194 -3.26 -13.50 9.48
N ALA A 195 -4.33 -14.24 9.79
CA ALA A 195 -5.53 -13.70 10.40
C ALA A 195 -5.25 -13.15 11.81
N LEU A 196 -4.48 -13.88 12.62
CA LEU A 196 -4.05 -13.43 13.94
C LEU A 196 -3.23 -12.15 13.84
N HIS A 197 -2.22 -12.12 12.98
CA HIS A 197 -1.37 -10.94 12.79
C HIS A 197 -2.16 -9.74 12.27
N ALA A 198 -3.14 -9.95 11.38
CA ALA A 198 -4.02 -8.87 10.93
C ALA A 198 -4.90 -8.33 12.08
N SER A 199 -5.39 -9.20 12.96
CA SER A 199 -6.20 -8.79 14.10
C SER A 199 -5.38 -8.02 15.15
N THR A 200 -4.13 -8.41 15.39
CA THR A 200 -3.25 -7.72 16.35
C THR A 200 -2.87 -6.34 15.83
N THR A 201 -2.51 -6.21 14.55
CA THR A 201 -2.18 -4.90 13.97
C THR A 201 -3.39 -3.97 13.91
N LEU A 202 -4.59 -4.50 13.63
CA LEU A 202 -5.83 -3.71 13.70
C LEU A 202 -6.10 -3.23 15.13
N ARG A 203 -5.84 -4.07 16.13
CA ARG A 203 -6.00 -3.68 17.54
C ARG A 203 -4.98 -2.63 17.96
N GLU A 204 -3.71 -2.81 17.59
CA GLU A 204 -2.65 -1.84 17.89
C GLU A 204 -2.91 -0.49 17.23
N THR A 205 -3.39 -0.48 15.98
CA THR A 205 -3.74 0.77 15.29
C THR A 205 -5.00 1.42 15.90
N ALA A 206 -5.99 0.64 16.33
CA ALA A 206 -7.14 1.16 17.05
C ALA A 206 -6.76 1.76 18.41
N ASP A 207 -5.89 1.09 19.17
CA ASP A 207 -5.41 1.57 20.46
C ASP A 207 -4.56 2.84 20.30
N ALA A 208 -3.69 2.91 19.29
CA ALA A 208 -2.90 4.11 18.98
C ALA A 208 -3.79 5.29 18.55
N ASN A 209 -4.82 5.04 17.74
CA ASN A 209 -5.78 6.07 17.35
C ASN A 209 -6.58 6.57 18.56
N ALA A 210 -7.06 5.68 19.42
CA ALA A 210 -7.78 6.05 20.64
C ALA A 210 -6.90 6.89 21.59
N GLN A 211 -5.60 6.58 21.69
CA GLN A 211 -4.65 7.39 22.47
C GLN A 211 -4.42 8.78 21.84
N ALA A 212 -4.28 8.85 20.51
CA ALA A 212 -4.13 10.11 19.80
C ALA A 212 -5.37 11.02 19.96
N GLU A 213 -6.57 10.44 19.82
CA GLU A 213 -7.84 11.15 20.04
C GLU A 213 -7.97 11.65 21.50
N ALA A 214 -7.61 10.82 22.49
CA ALA A 214 -7.63 11.22 23.90
C ALA A 214 -6.66 12.37 24.19
N ALA A 215 -5.47 12.35 23.60
CA ALA A 215 -4.49 13.42 23.73
C ALA A 215 -4.97 14.72 23.07
N GLU A 216 -5.60 14.63 21.89
CA GLU A 216 -6.18 15.78 21.20
C GLU A 216 -7.34 16.40 21.98
N LEU A 217 -8.26 15.58 22.51
CA LEU A 217 -9.34 16.05 23.38
C LEU A 217 -8.81 16.76 24.62
N THR A 218 -7.76 16.22 25.24
CA THR A 218 -7.10 16.85 26.39
C THR A 218 -6.52 18.21 26.01
N ARG A 219 -5.83 18.30 24.86
CA ARG A 219 -5.30 19.58 24.35
C ARG A 219 -6.41 20.61 24.10
N LEU A 220 -7.47 20.22 23.40
CA LEU A 220 -8.60 21.11 23.11
C LEU A 220 -9.30 21.57 24.39
N SER A 221 -9.44 20.70 25.39
CA SER A 221 -10.02 21.07 26.68
C SER A 221 -9.18 22.13 27.42
N ALA A 222 -7.85 22.02 27.35
CA ALA A 222 -6.94 23.01 27.94
C ALA A 222 -6.97 24.35 27.19
N GLU A 223 -7.09 24.32 25.86
CA GLU A 223 -7.27 25.53 25.05
C GLU A 223 -8.58 26.24 25.36
N LEU A 224 -9.68 25.50 25.52
CA LEU A 224 -10.98 26.04 25.93
C LEU A 224 -10.90 26.72 27.30
N ALA A 225 -10.31 26.06 28.30
CA ALA A 225 -10.13 26.64 29.63
C ALA A 225 -9.34 27.96 29.59
N LYS A 226 -8.31 28.04 28.75
CA LYS A 226 -7.52 29.27 28.55
C LYS A 226 -8.34 30.39 27.90
N ILE A 227 -9.19 30.05 26.92
CA ILE A 227 -10.07 31.04 26.29
C ILE A 227 -11.11 31.55 27.29
N GLU A 228 -11.66 30.66 28.13
CA GLU A 228 -12.59 31.04 29.20
C GLU A 228 -11.95 32.02 30.19
N GLU A 229 -10.69 31.78 30.59
CA GLU A 229 -9.92 32.71 31.43
C GLU A 229 -9.75 34.08 30.77
N ILE A 230 -9.36 34.13 29.49
CA ILE A 230 -9.22 35.38 28.72
C ILE A 230 -10.56 36.13 28.64
N VAL A 231 -11.66 35.42 28.43
CA VAL A 231 -13.00 36.01 28.38
C VAL A 231 -13.40 36.57 29.76
N ALA A 232 -13.11 35.85 30.84
CA ALA A 232 -13.35 36.31 32.20
C ALA A 232 -12.55 37.59 32.52
N ASP A 233 -11.26 37.62 32.18
CA ASP A 233 -10.39 38.79 32.33
C ASP A 233 -10.89 39.99 31.53
N ARG A 234 -11.29 39.77 30.28
CA ARG A 234 -11.84 40.84 29.42
C ARG A 234 -13.13 41.40 30.00
N ASN A 235 -14.00 40.55 30.56
CA ASN A 235 -15.22 40.99 31.23
C ASN A 235 -14.91 41.79 32.50
N LEU A 236 -13.92 41.37 33.28
CA LEU A 236 -13.45 42.13 34.45
C LEU A 236 -12.87 43.49 34.06
N GLN A 237 -12.04 43.55 33.01
CA GLN A 237 -11.50 44.80 32.48
C GLN A 237 -12.61 45.73 31.96
N LYS A 238 -13.61 45.19 31.26
CA LYS A 238 -14.78 45.94 30.83
C LYS A 238 -15.55 46.53 32.01
N ALA A 239 -15.81 45.73 33.05
CA ALA A 239 -16.47 46.21 34.26
C ALA A 239 -15.66 47.32 34.97
N LYS A 240 -14.33 47.20 35.02
CA LYS A 240 -13.44 48.25 35.55
C LYS A 240 -13.51 49.53 34.72
N ALA A 241 -13.49 49.41 33.39
CA ALA A 241 -13.58 50.56 32.49
C ALA A 241 -14.93 51.28 32.64
N GLU A 242 -16.04 50.54 32.71
CA GLU A 242 -17.37 51.10 32.97
C GLU A 242 -17.46 51.81 34.34
N ALA A 243 -16.86 51.23 35.39
CA ALA A 243 -16.83 51.85 36.71
C ALA A 243 -15.99 53.15 36.73
N LEU A 244 -14.84 53.18 36.04
CA LEU A 244 -14.02 54.38 35.88
C LEU A 244 -14.75 55.46 35.07
N GLN A 245 -15.45 55.07 33.99
CA GLN A 245 -16.24 55.99 33.19
C GLN A 245 -17.33 56.67 34.04
N ARG A 246 -18.10 55.89 34.81
CA ARG A 246 -19.10 56.45 35.73
C ARG A 246 -18.49 57.43 36.74
N ARG A 247 -17.30 57.12 37.27
CA ARG A 247 -16.60 58.01 38.20
C ARG A 247 -16.12 59.31 37.53
N LEU A 248 -15.68 59.25 36.28
CA LEU A 248 -15.31 60.44 35.50
C LEU A 248 -16.53 61.30 35.23
N ASP A 249 -17.64 60.69 34.81
CA ASP A 249 -18.92 61.38 34.58
C ASP A 249 -19.39 62.09 35.87
N ASP A 250 -19.33 61.42 37.02
CA ASP A 250 -19.67 62.02 38.33
C ASP A 250 -18.76 63.21 38.69
N ILE A 251 -17.47 63.13 38.41
CA ILE A 251 -16.52 64.22 38.65
C ILE A 251 -16.82 65.41 37.72
N GLN A 252 -17.11 65.14 36.44
CA GLN A 252 -17.48 66.17 35.47
C GLN A 252 -18.79 66.87 35.87
N ILE A 253 -19.80 66.11 36.32
CA ILE A 253 -21.05 66.67 36.85
C ILE A 253 -20.75 67.58 38.05
N LYS A 254 -19.92 67.13 39.00
CA LYS A 254 -19.52 67.95 40.16
C LYS A 254 -18.71 69.18 39.77
N ALA A 255 -17.84 69.09 38.77
CA ALA A 255 -17.07 70.22 38.25
C ALA A 255 -18.00 71.25 37.58
N ALA A 256 -18.89 70.80 36.70
CA ALA A 256 -19.90 71.64 36.07
C ALA A 256 -20.81 72.32 37.10
N GLN A 257 -21.20 71.62 38.17
CA GLN A 257 -21.94 72.22 39.29
C GLN A 257 -21.13 73.31 40.00
N ARG A 258 -19.84 73.08 40.28
CA ARG A 258 -18.97 74.09 40.89
C ARG A 258 -18.80 75.30 39.99
N GLU A 259 -18.56 75.10 38.70
CA GLU A 259 -18.44 76.17 37.71
C GLU A 259 -19.73 76.97 37.60
N PHE A 260 -20.88 76.30 37.59
CA PHE A 260 -22.19 76.96 37.61
C PHE A 260 -22.38 77.81 38.86
N VAL A 261 -22.05 77.28 40.04
CA VAL A 261 -22.10 78.03 41.31
C VAL A 261 -21.14 79.23 41.29
N LEU A 262 -19.89 79.04 40.86
CA LEU A 262 -18.90 80.11 40.75
C LEU A 262 -19.32 81.19 39.74
N GLY A 263 -19.86 80.78 38.58
CA GLY A 263 -20.43 81.69 37.59
C GLY A 263 -21.60 82.49 38.16
N GLY A 264 -22.47 81.85 38.94
CA GLY A 264 -23.54 82.52 39.67
C GLY A 264 -23.03 83.56 40.68
N VAL A 265 -22.01 83.22 41.46
CA VAL A 265 -21.37 84.14 42.43
C VAL A 265 -20.71 85.32 41.71
N LEU A 266 -19.94 85.07 40.64
CA LEU A 266 -19.28 86.13 39.86
C LEU A 266 -20.29 87.07 39.19
N LEU A 267 -21.40 86.55 38.66
CA LEU A 267 -22.46 87.38 38.09
C LEU A 267 -23.17 88.23 39.16
N ALA A 268 -23.37 87.68 40.36
CA ALA A 268 -23.92 88.43 41.49
C ALA A 268 -22.96 89.54 41.94
N ASP A 269 -21.66 89.26 41.99
CA ASP A 269 -20.60 90.22 42.33
C ASP A 269 -20.52 91.33 41.28
N GLN A 270 -20.53 90.99 39.98
CA GLN A 270 -20.59 91.98 38.89
C GLN A 270 -21.86 92.83 38.92
N ALA A 271 -23.00 92.25 39.31
CA ALA A 271 -24.23 93.01 39.48
C ALA A 271 -24.10 94.00 40.64
N ALA A 272 -23.50 93.58 41.77
CA ALA A 272 -23.23 94.45 42.90
C ALA A 272 -22.28 95.61 42.51
N ASP A 273 -21.17 95.31 41.83
CA ASP A 273 -20.24 96.31 41.31
C ASP A 273 -20.91 97.30 40.35
N ARG A 274 -21.79 96.82 39.46
CA ARG A 274 -22.55 97.71 38.58
C ARG A 274 -23.49 98.62 39.36
N THR A 275 -24.21 98.08 40.34
CA THR A 275 -25.09 98.91 41.18
C THR A 275 -24.30 99.95 41.98
N GLU A 276 -23.09 99.60 42.41
CA GLU A 276 -22.19 100.54 43.11
C GLU A 276 -21.62 101.59 42.15
N GLN A 277 -21.21 101.21 40.95
CA GLN A 277 -20.80 102.14 39.90
C GLN A 277 -21.94 103.08 39.48
N GLU A 278 -23.16 102.56 39.37
CA GLU A 278 -24.36 103.36 39.11
C GLU A 278 -24.63 104.34 40.25
N ARG A 279 -24.45 103.93 41.51
CA ARG A 279 -24.51 104.84 42.68
C ARG A 279 -23.45 105.93 42.62
N ILE A 280 -22.18 105.58 42.44
CA ILE A 280 -21.07 106.55 42.33
C ILE A 280 -21.33 107.52 41.16
N ARG A 281 -21.85 107.00 40.04
CA ARG A 281 -22.20 107.82 38.88
C ARG A 281 -23.40 108.72 39.16
N ALA A 282 -24.42 108.23 39.87
CA ALA A 282 -25.56 109.02 40.32
C ALA A 282 -25.11 110.14 41.28
N ASP A 283 -24.28 109.82 42.27
CA ASP A 283 -23.71 110.80 43.21
C ASP A 283 -22.83 111.84 42.49
N GLY A 284 -22.06 111.40 41.48
CA GLY A 284 -21.26 112.27 40.62
C GLY A 284 -22.12 113.20 39.78
N LEU A 285 -23.19 112.68 39.16
CA LEU A 285 -24.18 113.47 38.44
C LEU A 285 -24.95 114.43 39.36
N GLU A 286 -25.22 114.02 40.61
CA GLU A 286 -25.86 114.86 41.62
C GLU A 286 -24.95 116.01 42.05
N HIS A 287 -23.65 115.75 42.23
CA HIS A 287 -22.63 116.79 42.44
C HIS A 287 -22.51 117.73 41.24
N GLU A 288 -22.52 117.20 40.02
CA GLU A 288 -22.51 118.02 38.80
C GLU A 288 -23.78 118.88 38.68
N LEU A 289 -24.96 118.31 38.95
CA LEU A 289 -26.22 119.05 39.04
C LEU A 289 -26.11 120.14 40.11
N HIS A 290 -25.64 119.82 41.32
CA HIS A 290 -25.42 120.81 42.38
C HIS A 290 -24.48 121.94 41.94
N ARG A 291 -23.41 121.62 41.20
CA ARG A 291 -22.47 122.59 40.64
C ARG A 291 -23.13 123.47 39.57
N VAL A 292 -23.97 122.89 38.70
CA VAL A 292 -24.76 123.63 37.70
C VAL A 292 -25.80 124.52 38.39
N TYR A 293 -26.51 124.02 39.41
CA TYR A 293 -27.48 124.80 40.20
C TYR A 293 -26.83 125.91 41.04
N ALA A 294 -25.58 125.73 41.47
CA ALA A 294 -24.78 126.73 42.18
C ALA A 294 -24.08 127.74 41.26
N SER A 295 -23.93 127.42 39.96
CA SER A 295 -23.36 128.31 38.96
C SER A 295 -24.11 129.63 38.88
N ARG A 296 -23.33 130.71 38.74
CA ARG A 296 -23.80 132.10 38.63
C ARG A 296 -24.74 132.29 37.43
N SER A 297 -24.53 131.55 36.33
CA SER A 297 -25.38 131.62 35.14
C SER A 297 -26.77 130.97 35.35
N TRP A 298 -26.86 129.90 36.13
CA TRP A 298 -28.13 129.25 36.44
C TRP A 298 -28.97 130.05 37.43
N ARG A 299 -28.36 130.61 38.47
CA ARG A 299 -29.07 131.48 39.44
C ARG A 299 -29.68 132.72 38.79
N ILE A 300 -29.02 133.29 37.78
CA ILE A 300 -29.53 134.45 37.02
C ILE A 300 -30.69 134.06 36.09
N THR A 301 -30.66 132.86 35.50
CA THR A 301 -31.70 132.42 34.55
C THR A 301 -32.86 131.67 35.20
N ARG A 302 -32.74 131.24 36.46
CA ARG A 302 -33.77 130.51 37.24
C ARG A 302 -35.12 131.24 37.31
N PRO A 303 -35.21 132.57 37.58
CA PRO A 303 -36.51 133.26 37.63
C PRO A 303 -37.19 133.29 36.25
N LEU A 304 -36.41 133.41 35.17
CA LEU A 304 -36.94 133.47 33.80
C LEU A 304 -37.46 132.12 33.28
N ARG A 305 -36.95 130.99 33.80
CA ARG A 305 -37.44 129.64 33.43
C ARG A 305 -38.67 129.20 34.21
N ALA A 306 -38.82 129.65 35.47
CA ALA A 306 -40.02 129.36 36.27
C ALA A 306 -41.30 129.99 35.68
N VAL A 307 -41.18 131.12 34.97
CA VAL A 307 -42.31 131.78 34.28
C VAL A 307 -42.70 131.08 32.97
N ARG A 308 -41.84 130.21 32.40
CA ARG A 308 -42.07 129.56 31.11
C ARG A 308 -42.65 128.14 31.19
N SER A 309 -42.64 127.49 32.36
CA SER A 309 -43.21 126.15 32.57
C SER A 309 -44.67 126.15 33.08
N GLY A 310 -45.25 127.33 33.32
CA GLY A 310 -46.66 127.50 33.70
C GLY A 310 -47.64 127.70 32.53
N ARG A 311 -47.26 127.38 31.28
CA ARG A 311 -48.13 127.57 30.11
C ARG A 311 -48.04 126.38 29.16
N ARG A 312 -49.04 125.48 29.27
CA ARG A 312 -49.28 124.26 28.48
C ARG A 312 -48.43 123.07 28.99
N GLY A 313 -49.01 121.96 29.40
CA GLY A 313 -50.08 121.21 28.72
C GLY A 313 -49.42 119.96 28.18
#